data_AF-A0A962UQW1-F1
#
_entry.id   AF-A0A962UQW1-F1
#
_cell.length_a   1.000
_cell.length_b   1.000
_cell.length_c   1.000
_cell.angle_alpha   90.00
_cell.angle_beta   90.00
_cell.angle_gamma   90.00
#
_symmetry.space_group_name_H-M   'P 1'
#
loop_
_entity.id
_entity.type
_entity.pdbx_description
1 polymer ?
#
loop_
_entity_poly.entity_id
_entity_poly.type
_entity_poly.pdbx_seq_one_letter_code
_entity_poly.pdbx_strand_id
1 'polypeptide(L)'
;MKSPLSFANGLILAALLTVGLDAHALVDFGDAPDSYQTTLGSGGAYHTILDENQNKLFLGTSVDGETDGLPTALADGDDTNSGDDEDGIAFTSPLVVGQTATLDATVTAAGVYQPFLNAWMDFNGDGDWGDPGDQILLDVVVNNVQGTIVSSLAFSIPADAAVGPTYARFRLDSVGGLFADGNGEIGEVEDYLVTISAPVPAPVPLALMGLGLAGIGYQRRKQINAA
;
A
#
# COMPACT_ATOMS: atom_id res chain seq x y z
N MET A 1 -76.31 36.25 -3.40
CA MET A 1 -75.35 35.86 -4.44
C MET A 1 -74.23 35.08 -3.77
N LYS A 2 -74.23 33.76 -3.91
CA LYS A 2 -73.18 32.87 -3.40
C LYS A 2 -72.20 32.66 -4.56
N SER A 3 -70.96 33.09 -4.42
CA SER A 3 -69.87 32.70 -5.30
C SER A 3 -69.44 31.26 -4.98
N PRO A 4 -69.15 30.41 -5.99
CA PRO A 4 -68.64 29.07 -5.74
C PRO A 4 -67.13 29.08 -5.50
N LEU A 5 -66.71 28.20 -4.61
CA LEU A 5 -65.33 27.83 -4.32
C LEU A 5 -64.72 27.13 -5.55
N SER A 6 -63.54 27.57 -5.98
CA SER A 6 -62.62 26.76 -6.79
C SER A 6 -61.27 26.78 -6.06
N PHE A 7 -61.07 25.80 -5.19
CA PHE A 7 -59.74 25.49 -4.68
C PHE A 7 -59.19 24.37 -5.54
N ALA A 8 -58.14 24.72 -6.30
CA ALA A 8 -57.38 23.79 -7.09
C ALA A 8 -56.87 22.62 -6.24
N ASN A 9 -56.88 21.43 -6.83
CA ASN A 9 -56.20 20.24 -6.34
C ASN A 9 -54.69 20.52 -6.22
N GLY A 10 -54.28 21.07 -5.08
CA GLY A 10 -52.90 21.18 -4.66
C GLY A 10 -52.69 20.22 -3.50
N LEU A 11 -52.47 18.95 -3.83
CA LEU A 11 -51.85 18.01 -2.90
C LEU A 11 -50.46 18.59 -2.60
N ILE A 12 -50.36 19.47 -1.59
CA ILE A 12 -49.08 19.74 -0.94
C ILE A 12 -48.81 18.46 -0.16
N LEU A 13 -48.30 17.48 -0.90
CA LEU A 13 -47.57 16.36 -0.36
C LEU A 13 -46.58 17.01 0.58
N ALA A 14 -46.77 16.80 1.88
CA ALA A 14 -45.67 16.91 2.81
C ALA A 14 -44.60 16.03 2.19
N ALA A 15 -43.62 16.66 1.53
CA ALA A 15 -42.37 16.01 1.20
C ALA A 15 -41.80 15.70 2.57
N LEU A 16 -42.20 14.52 3.06
CA LEU A 16 -41.58 13.84 4.14
C LEU A 16 -40.10 13.94 3.82
N LEU A 17 -39.40 14.58 4.74
CA LEU A 17 -37.96 14.71 4.77
C LEU A 17 -37.37 13.29 4.75
N THR A 18 -37.31 12.68 3.57
CA THR A 18 -36.30 11.70 3.28
C THR A 18 -35.09 12.55 2.92
N VAL A 19 -34.43 13.11 3.96
CA VAL A 19 -32.98 12.96 3.94
C VAL A 19 -32.79 11.46 3.69
N GLY A 20 -32.21 11.11 2.55
CA GLY A 20 -31.69 9.77 2.35
C GLY A 20 -30.62 9.55 3.40
N LEU A 21 -31.05 9.29 4.63
CA LEU A 21 -30.26 8.66 5.67
C LEU A 21 -30.19 7.18 5.29
N ASP A 22 -29.53 6.92 4.17
CA ASP A 22 -28.79 5.69 3.90
C ASP A 22 -27.38 6.04 3.38
N ALA A 23 -26.95 7.31 3.51
CA ALA A 23 -25.53 7.63 3.51
C ALA A 23 -25.00 7.31 4.91
N HIS A 24 -24.74 6.03 5.19
CA HIS A 24 -23.51 5.75 5.92
C HIS A 24 -22.43 6.53 5.16
N ALA A 25 -21.71 7.41 5.85
CA ALA A 25 -20.46 7.88 5.27
C ALA A 25 -19.72 6.59 4.88
N LEU A 26 -19.44 6.42 3.59
CA LEU A 26 -18.77 5.22 3.14
C LEU A 26 -17.45 5.19 3.90
N VAL A 27 -17.20 4.10 4.59
CA VAL A 27 -15.98 3.92 5.36
C VAL A 27 -15.14 2.99 4.52
N ASP A 28 -13.89 3.36 4.34
CA ASP A 28 -12.89 2.54 3.71
C ASP A 28 -12.05 1.83 4.80
N PHE A 29 -11.69 0.58 4.56
CA PHE A 29 -10.96 -0.34 5.42
C PHE A 29 -9.92 -1.07 4.56
N GLY A 30 -8.86 -1.57 5.19
CA GLY A 30 -7.94 -2.46 4.48
C GLY A 30 -8.47 -3.88 4.30
N ASP A 31 -7.64 -4.70 3.69
CA ASP A 31 -7.96 -6.07 3.29
C ASP A 31 -6.76 -7.06 3.39
N ALA A 32 -5.66 -6.65 4.03
CA ALA A 32 -4.60 -7.56 4.48
C ALA A 32 -5.15 -8.65 5.40
N PRO A 33 -4.47 -9.80 5.59
CA PRO A 33 -4.88 -10.82 6.54
C PRO A 33 -5.15 -10.24 7.93
N ASP A 34 -6.20 -10.70 8.63
CA ASP A 34 -6.63 -10.06 9.89
C ASP A 34 -5.61 -10.11 11.04
N SER A 35 -4.50 -10.86 10.90
CA SER A 35 -3.34 -10.71 11.81
C SER A 35 -2.81 -9.27 11.85
N TYR A 36 -2.96 -8.55 10.74
CA TYR A 36 -2.58 -7.15 10.56
C TYR A 36 -3.62 -6.15 11.10
N GLN A 37 -4.62 -6.61 11.85
CA GLN A 37 -5.74 -5.79 12.34
C GLN A 37 -6.45 -5.10 11.17
N THR A 38 -7.27 -5.89 10.46
CA THR A 38 -7.96 -5.45 9.25
C THR A 38 -9.43 -5.21 9.54
N THR A 39 -10.06 -6.14 10.25
CA THR A 39 -11.46 -6.01 10.64
C THR A 39 -11.66 -5.01 11.78
N LEU A 40 -12.82 -4.36 11.82
CA LEU A 40 -13.27 -3.49 12.89
C LEU A 40 -13.29 -4.22 14.24
N GLY A 41 -13.62 -5.52 14.24
CA GLY A 41 -13.59 -6.36 15.44
C GLY A 41 -12.19 -6.51 16.06
N SER A 42 -11.15 -6.46 15.21
CA SER A 42 -9.74 -6.50 15.58
C SER A 42 -9.13 -5.11 15.79
N GLY A 43 -9.93 -4.03 15.65
CA GLY A 43 -9.46 -2.65 15.79
C GLY A 43 -8.82 -2.07 14.52
N GLY A 44 -9.15 -2.62 13.35
CA GLY A 44 -8.46 -2.31 12.10
C GLY A 44 -8.51 -0.87 11.65
N ALA A 45 -7.63 -0.55 10.70
CA ALA A 45 -7.55 0.76 10.08
C ALA A 45 -8.82 1.05 9.29
N TYR A 46 -9.34 2.27 9.42
CA TYR A 46 -10.43 2.73 8.61
C TYR A 46 -10.47 4.25 8.44
N HIS A 47 -11.13 4.70 7.39
CA HIS A 47 -11.33 6.11 7.08
C HIS A 47 -12.73 6.41 6.58
N THR A 48 -13.18 7.64 6.79
CA THR A 48 -14.41 8.16 6.21
C THR A 48 -14.11 8.71 4.82
N ILE A 49 -14.80 8.17 3.83
CA ILE A 49 -14.75 8.68 2.46
C ILE A 49 -15.68 9.88 2.36
N LEU A 50 -15.19 10.93 1.70
CA LEU A 50 -15.97 12.12 1.41
C LEU A 50 -16.42 12.12 -0.06
N ASP A 51 -17.67 12.54 -0.27
CA ASP A 51 -18.34 12.62 -1.58
C ASP A 51 -17.41 13.15 -2.70
N GLU A 52 -17.38 12.37 -3.77
CA GLU A 52 -16.69 12.56 -5.05
C GLU A 52 -16.87 13.93 -5.72
N ASN A 53 -17.75 14.81 -5.25
CA ASN A 53 -18.04 16.06 -5.95
C ASN A 53 -17.26 17.29 -5.47
N GLN A 54 -16.74 17.34 -4.22
CA GLN A 54 -16.09 18.57 -3.71
C GLN A 54 -14.92 18.36 -2.74
N ASN A 55 -14.89 17.28 -1.96
CA ASN A 55 -13.90 17.06 -0.90
C ASN A 55 -13.26 15.68 -1.06
N LYS A 56 -12.43 15.51 -2.08
CA LYS A 56 -11.77 14.23 -2.36
C LYS A 56 -10.49 14.13 -1.56
N LEU A 57 -10.26 12.97 -0.97
CA LEU A 57 -8.96 12.60 -0.45
C LEU A 57 -8.85 11.08 -0.49
N PHE A 58 -8.25 10.56 -1.55
CA PHE A 58 -8.00 9.14 -1.76
C PHE A 58 -6.74 8.97 -2.64
N LEU A 59 -6.11 7.82 -2.50
CA LEU A 59 -5.07 7.26 -3.34
C LEU A 59 -5.68 6.83 -4.67
N GLY A 60 -4.90 6.91 -5.75
CA GLY A 60 -5.36 6.36 -7.01
C GLY A 60 -6.45 7.18 -7.73
N THR A 61 -7.35 6.50 -8.45
CA THR A 61 -8.35 7.10 -9.35
C THR A 61 -9.80 6.95 -8.92
N SER A 62 -10.10 5.97 -8.08
CA SER A 62 -11.38 5.76 -7.40
C SER A 62 -11.13 5.44 -5.94
N VAL A 63 -12.21 5.49 -5.16
CA VAL A 63 -12.28 4.95 -3.80
C VAL A 63 -13.71 4.45 -3.61
N ASP A 64 -13.87 3.29 -3.04
CA ASP A 64 -15.14 2.77 -2.57
C ASP A 64 -15.02 2.37 -1.09
N GLY A 65 -16.09 1.80 -0.53
CA GLY A 65 -16.07 1.57 0.91
C GLY A 65 -17.04 0.51 1.36
N GLU A 66 -16.71 -0.09 2.49
CA GLU A 66 -17.34 -1.25 3.06
C GLU A 66 -17.82 -1.04 4.51
N THR A 67 -18.48 -2.06 5.03
CA THR A 67 -18.98 -2.04 6.41
C THR A 67 -17.96 -2.55 7.43
N ASP A 68 -16.94 -3.26 6.97
CA ASP A 68 -15.88 -3.92 7.74
C ASP A 68 -14.77 -4.36 6.77
N GLY A 69 -13.52 -4.48 7.24
CA GLY A 69 -12.40 -4.92 6.41
C GLY A 69 -12.59 -6.32 5.83
N LEU A 70 -12.03 -6.56 4.66
CA LEU A 70 -12.25 -7.75 3.84
C LEU A 70 -10.98 -8.61 3.70
N PRO A 71 -10.42 -9.15 4.80
CA PRO A 71 -9.10 -9.77 4.79
C PRO A 71 -8.98 -10.94 3.79
N THR A 72 -8.06 -10.85 2.84
CA THR A 72 -7.66 -11.95 1.96
C THR A 72 -6.17 -12.26 2.08
N ALA A 73 -5.75 -13.39 1.50
CA ALA A 73 -4.33 -13.72 1.44
C ALA A 73 -3.58 -12.89 0.40
N LEU A 74 -4.28 -12.28 -0.56
CA LEU A 74 -3.66 -11.49 -1.62
C LEU A 74 -3.71 -9.99 -1.35
N ALA A 75 -4.49 -9.55 -0.34
CA ALA A 75 -4.92 -8.17 -0.22
C ALA A 75 -5.61 -7.76 -1.55
N ASP A 76 -6.76 -8.41 -1.79
CA ASP A 76 -7.64 -8.19 -2.94
C ASP A 76 -9.15 -8.34 -2.57
N GLY A 77 -9.53 -7.99 -1.35
CA GLY A 77 -10.84 -8.30 -0.76
C GLY A 77 -11.99 -7.44 -1.27
N ASP A 78 -11.81 -6.15 -1.17
CA ASP A 78 -12.58 -5.02 -1.73
C ASP A 78 -12.52 -4.98 -3.27
N ASP A 79 -11.36 -5.31 -3.82
CA ASP A 79 -11.00 -5.51 -5.23
C ASP A 79 -12.05 -6.40 -5.97
N THR A 80 -12.57 -7.41 -5.27
CA THR A 80 -13.58 -8.35 -5.78
C THR A 80 -15.03 -7.99 -5.43
N ASN A 81 -15.25 -6.93 -4.66
CA ASN A 81 -16.53 -6.55 -4.09
C ASN A 81 -17.10 -5.21 -4.58
N SER A 82 -16.37 -4.29 -5.20
CA SER A 82 -16.98 -3.12 -5.88
C SER A 82 -16.11 -2.36 -6.91
N GLY A 83 -14.84 -2.72 -7.05
CA GLY A 83 -13.90 -2.14 -8.01
C GLY A 83 -12.48 -2.41 -7.51
N ASP A 84 -11.48 -2.23 -8.35
CA ASP A 84 -10.06 -2.22 -7.95
C ASP A 84 -9.73 -0.75 -7.63
N ASP A 85 -9.65 -0.41 -6.36
CA ASP A 85 -9.20 0.88 -5.86
C ASP A 85 -7.80 0.84 -5.23
N GLU A 86 -7.12 -0.31 -5.22
CA GLU A 86 -5.69 -0.49 -4.91
C GLU A 86 -4.76 0.05 -6.02
N ASP A 87 -5.16 1.10 -6.73
CA ASP A 87 -4.43 1.70 -7.86
C ASP A 87 -3.56 2.92 -7.45
N GLY A 88 -3.49 3.21 -6.16
CA GLY A 88 -2.73 4.31 -5.57
C GLY A 88 -1.22 4.14 -5.54
N ILE A 89 -0.72 2.94 -5.28
CA ILE A 89 0.71 2.70 -5.06
C ILE A 89 1.34 1.82 -6.15
N ALA A 90 2.43 2.30 -6.74
CA ALA A 90 3.25 1.54 -7.67
C ALA A 90 4.71 1.47 -7.20
N PHE A 91 5.18 0.28 -6.80
CA PHE A 91 6.60 0.09 -6.52
C PHE A 91 7.44 0.19 -7.80
N THR A 92 8.33 1.18 -7.87
CA THR A 92 9.15 1.48 -9.05
C THR A 92 10.54 0.84 -9.01
N SER A 93 10.84 0.12 -7.92
CA SER A 93 12.08 -0.64 -7.76
C SER A 93 11.83 -1.96 -7.03
N PRO A 94 12.71 -2.96 -7.15
CA PRO A 94 12.62 -4.19 -6.38
C PRO A 94 12.82 -3.94 -4.87
N LEU A 95 12.05 -4.66 -4.04
CA LEU A 95 12.27 -4.68 -2.61
C LEU A 95 13.41 -5.64 -2.26
N VAL A 96 14.60 -5.11 -2.01
CA VAL A 96 15.80 -5.91 -1.72
C VAL A 96 16.35 -5.55 -0.34
N VAL A 97 16.62 -6.57 0.47
CA VAL A 97 17.20 -6.43 1.82
C VAL A 97 18.43 -5.49 1.80
N GLY A 98 18.43 -4.51 2.70
CA GLY A 98 19.52 -3.55 2.85
C GLY A 98 19.67 -2.54 1.70
N GLN A 99 18.69 -2.42 0.80
CA GLN A 99 18.67 -1.43 -0.28
C GLN A 99 17.61 -0.36 -0.03
N THR A 100 17.74 0.77 -0.74
CA THR A 100 16.67 1.75 -0.87
C THR A 100 15.69 1.29 -1.94
N ALA A 101 14.41 1.24 -1.59
CA ALA A 101 13.32 1.05 -2.52
C ALA A 101 12.64 2.38 -2.85
N THR A 102 12.04 2.47 -4.03
CA THR A 102 11.25 3.58 -4.53
C THR A 102 9.85 3.12 -4.90
N LEU A 103 8.88 4.02 -4.72
CA LEU A 103 7.50 3.85 -5.14
C LEU A 103 6.98 5.18 -5.71
N ASP A 104 5.94 5.09 -6.53
CA ASP A 104 5.11 6.22 -6.94
C ASP A 104 3.78 6.12 -6.21
N ALA A 105 3.37 7.19 -5.54
CA ALA A 105 2.06 7.34 -4.91
C ALA A 105 1.19 8.29 -5.73
N THR A 106 0.11 7.78 -6.29
CA THR A 106 -0.93 8.54 -6.99
C THR A 106 -1.94 8.99 -5.94
N VAL A 107 -2.18 10.29 -5.83
CA VAL A 107 -3.13 10.85 -4.85
C VAL A 107 -4.09 11.78 -5.57
N THR A 108 -5.39 11.52 -5.41
CA THR A 108 -6.47 12.38 -5.85
C THR A 108 -7.01 13.21 -4.68
N ALA A 109 -6.72 14.51 -4.71
CA ALA A 109 -7.14 15.45 -3.67
C ALA A 109 -7.96 16.61 -4.24
N ALA A 110 -9.03 16.99 -3.55
CA ALA A 110 -9.81 18.19 -3.83
C ALA A 110 -10.36 18.78 -2.53
N GLY A 111 -10.42 20.11 -2.46
CA GLY A 111 -10.95 20.81 -1.29
C GLY A 111 -9.85 21.45 -0.45
N VAL A 112 -9.97 21.36 0.87
CA VAL A 112 -9.17 22.12 1.84
C VAL A 112 -8.18 21.27 2.63
N TYR A 113 -8.18 19.95 2.44
CA TYR A 113 -7.34 19.04 3.22
C TYR A 113 -5.91 19.02 2.70
N GLN A 114 -4.97 18.85 3.63
CA GLN A 114 -3.61 18.48 3.27
C GLN A 114 -3.52 16.95 3.28
N PRO A 115 -3.13 16.32 2.16
CA PRO A 115 -2.94 14.88 2.08
C PRO A 115 -1.64 14.45 2.77
N PHE A 116 -1.77 13.77 3.90
CA PHE A 116 -0.68 13.10 4.60
C PHE A 116 -0.68 11.62 4.25
N LEU A 117 0.41 11.13 3.67
CA LEU A 117 0.60 9.70 3.41
C LEU A 117 1.46 9.08 4.51
N ASN A 118 0.89 8.07 5.14
CA ASN A 118 1.51 7.19 6.10
C ASN A 118 1.60 5.80 5.50
N ALA A 119 2.69 5.07 5.78
CA ALA A 119 2.83 3.72 5.28
C ALA A 119 3.68 2.85 6.20
N TRP A 120 3.32 1.57 6.25
CA TRP A 120 3.99 0.53 7.02
C TRP A 120 4.32 -0.68 6.15
N MET A 121 5.36 -1.42 6.53
CA MET A 121 5.74 -2.68 5.92
C MET A 121 6.22 -3.64 6.99
N ASP A 122 5.70 -4.86 6.99
CA ASP A 122 6.12 -5.90 7.92
C ASP A 122 7.45 -6.48 7.43
N PHE A 123 8.54 -5.94 7.98
CA PHE A 123 9.88 -6.36 7.56
C PHE A 123 10.31 -7.68 8.18
N ASN A 124 9.78 -8.08 9.33
CA ASN A 124 10.21 -9.27 10.04
C ASN A 124 9.37 -10.52 9.68
N GLY A 125 8.23 -10.32 9.00
CA GLY A 125 7.29 -11.33 8.53
C GLY A 125 6.49 -12.00 9.64
N ASP A 126 6.21 -11.30 10.74
CA ASP A 126 5.51 -11.87 11.90
C ASP A 126 4.00 -11.65 11.91
N GLY A 127 3.47 -10.89 10.95
CA GLY A 127 2.04 -10.73 10.75
C GLY A 127 1.45 -9.46 11.35
N ASP A 128 2.27 -8.49 11.79
CA ASP A 128 1.81 -7.18 12.24
C ASP A 128 2.73 -6.02 11.79
N TRP A 129 2.35 -4.78 12.11
CA TRP A 129 3.15 -3.56 11.87
C TRP A 129 3.49 -2.83 13.19
N GLY A 130 3.64 -3.60 14.27
CA GLY A 130 3.87 -3.09 15.61
C GLY A 130 5.34 -2.83 15.93
N ASP A 131 6.25 -3.18 15.03
CA ASP A 131 7.68 -3.20 15.33
C ASP A 131 8.40 -1.87 15.01
N PRO A 132 9.48 -1.56 15.77
CA PRO A 132 10.33 -0.43 15.46
C PRO A 132 10.98 -0.57 14.07
N GLY A 133 10.55 0.27 13.14
CA GLY A 133 11.10 0.31 11.78
C GLY A 133 10.11 -0.07 10.69
N ASP A 134 8.93 -0.59 11.06
CA ASP A 134 7.90 -0.95 10.09
C ASP A 134 7.28 0.28 9.42
N GLN A 135 7.21 1.42 10.12
CA GLN A 135 6.74 2.66 9.52
C GLN A 135 7.76 3.22 8.51
N ILE A 136 7.45 3.08 7.22
CA ILE A 136 8.31 3.49 6.10
C ILE A 136 8.05 4.93 5.64
N LEU A 137 6.85 5.45 5.87
CA LEU A 137 6.46 6.84 5.60
C LEU A 137 5.67 7.38 6.81
N LEU A 138 6.04 8.59 7.26
CA LEU A 138 5.39 9.28 8.38
C LEU A 138 4.98 10.68 7.92
N ASP A 139 3.67 10.93 7.86
CA ASP A 139 3.04 12.20 7.52
C ASP A 139 3.65 12.88 6.28
N VAL A 140 3.91 12.10 5.22
CA VAL A 140 4.50 12.61 3.99
C VAL A 140 3.43 13.38 3.22
N VAL A 141 3.63 14.68 3.06
CA VAL A 141 2.69 15.51 2.29
C VAL A 141 2.81 15.19 0.80
N VAL A 142 1.78 14.56 0.25
CA VAL A 142 1.72 14.13 -1.16
C VAL A 142 0.58 14.87 -1.85
N ASN A 143 0.87 15.78 -2.78
CA ASN A 143 -0.15 16.59 -3.49
C ASN A 143 -0.67 17.85 -2.74
N ASN A 144 -0.02 19.00 -2.92
CA ASN A 144 -0.52 20.29 -2.39
C ASN A 144 -1.49 21.02 -3.34
N VAL A 145 -2.03 20.35 -4.37
CA VAL A 145 -2.78 20.97 -5.47
C VAL A 145 -4.07 20.18 -5.73
N GLN A 146 -5.12 20.84 -6.21
CA GLN A 146 -6.35 20.14 -6.60
C GLN A 146 -6.10 19.26 -7.83
N GLY A 147 -6.53 17.99 -7.76
CA GLY A 147 -6.45 17.00 -8.85
C GLY A 147 -5.71 15.74 -8.44
N THR A 148 -5.40 14.90 -9.43
CA THR A 148 -4.63 13.66 -9.28
C THR A 148 -3.15 13.94 -9.56
N ILE A 149 -2.27 13.63 -8.62
CA ILE A 149 -0.81 13.84 -8.72
C ILE A 149 -0.07 12.59 -8.33
N VAL A 150 1.00 12.28 -9.06
CA VAL A 150 1.95 11.22 -8.73
C VAL A 150 3.16 11.81 -8.01
N SER A 151 3.50 11.24 -6.85
CA SER A 151 4.65 11.60 -6.04
C SER A 151 5.62 10.42 -5.92
N SER A 152 6.86 10.58 -6.39
CA SER A 152 7.88 9.55 -6.22
C SER A 152 8.52 9.64 -4.83
N LEU A 153 8.46 8.53 -4.09
CA LEU A 153 8.94 8.39 -2.73
C LEU A 153 10.01 7.31 -2.63
N ALA A 154 10.78 7.33 -1.55
CA ALA A 154 11.83 6.36 -1.29
C ALA A 154 11.90 6.02 0.20
N PHE A 155 12.18 4.76 0.49
CA PHE A 155 12.35 4.24 1.85
C PHE A 155 13.46 3.19 1.87
N SER A 156 13.97 2.90 3.05
CA SER A 156 15.04 1.90 3.22
C SER A 156 14.47 0.58 3.68
N ILE A 157 14.96 -0.51 3.10
CA ILE A 157 14.64 -1.88 3.55
C ILE A 157 15.72 -2.29 4.55
N PRO A 158 15.36 -2.67 5.78
CA PRO A 158 16.31 -3.13 6.79
C PRO A 158 17.20 -4.27 6.28
N ALA A 159 18.43 -4.34 6.78
CA ALA A 159 19.40 -5.36 6.38
C ALA A 159 19.09 -6.75 6.98
N ASP A 160 18.22 -6.79 7.97
CA ASP A 160 17.72 -7.96 8.68
C ASP A 160 16.26 -8.31 8.33
N ALA A 161 15.67 -7.62 7.34
CA ALA A 161 14.34 -7.94 6.85
C ALA A 161 14.25 -9.40 6.36
N ALA A 162 13.14 -10.06 6.70
CA ALA A 162 12.82 -11.40 6.26
C ALA A 162 12.60 -11.43 4.74
N VAL A 163 13.22 -12.40 4.07
CA VAL A 163 13.03 -12.63 2.64
C VAL A 163 11.78 -13.47 2.43
N GLY A 164 10.85 -12.99 1.62
CA GLY A 164 9.59 -13.67 1.34
C GLY A 164 8.44 -12.71 1.07
N PRO A 165 7.23 -13.25 0.89
CA PRO A 165 6.00 -12.45 0.87
C PRO A 165 5.78 -11.78 2.22
N THR A 166 5.30 -10.55 2.20
CA THR A 166 4.88 -9.76 3.38
C THR A 166 3.86 -8.71 2.94
N TYR A 167 3.31 -7.94 3.87
CA TYR A 167 2.27 -6.94 3.59
C TYR A 167 2.75 -5.51 3.90
N ALA A 168 2.29 -4.59 3.08
CA ALA A 168 2.41 -3.16 3.31
C ALA A 168 1.02 -2.54 3.42
N ARG A 169 0.88 -1.55 4.30
CA ARG A 169 -0.35 -0.75 4.45
C ARG A 169 -0.03 0.70 4.15
N PHE A 170 -0.84 1.33 3.31
CA PHE A 170 -0.80 2.74 3.02
C PHE A 170 -2.06 3.38 3.58
N ARG A 171 -1.89 4.53 4.24
CA ARG A 171 -3.01 5.31 4.77
C ARG A 171 -2.83 6.75 4.34
N LEU A 172 -3.77 7.24 3.56
CA LEU A 172 -3.87 8.66 3.24
C LEU A 172 -4.82 9.30 4.24
N ASP A 173 -4.48 10.47 4.75
CA ASP A 173 -5.29 11.14 5.77
C ASP A 173 -5.19 12.66 5.73
N SER A 174 -6.07 13.34 6.47
CA SER A 174 -6.21 14.81 6.44
C SER A 174 -5.58 15.55 7.64
N VAL A 175 -5.02 14.86 8.63
CA VAL A 175 -4.59 15.42 9.93
C VAL A 175 -3.13 15.11 10.27
N GLY A 176 -2.66 13.92 9.96
CA GLY A 176 -1.39 13.32 10.34
C GLY A 176 -1.43 12.58 11.69
N GLY A 177 -0.34 11.88 11.99
CA GLY A 177 -0.15 11.17 13.26
C GLY A 177 -0.88 9.84 13.37
N LEU A 178 -1.08 9.16 12.24
CA LEU A 178 -1.73 7.85 12.20
C LEU A 178 -0.84 6.72 12.71
N PHE A 179 -1.51 5.70 13.24
CA PHE A 179 -0.97 4.36 13.45
C PHE A 179 -1.41 3.43 12.30
N ALA A 180 -0.90 2.19 12.27
CA ALA A 180 -1.30 1.21 11.26
C ALA A 180 -2.75 0.71 11.42
N ASP A 181 -3.39 1.02 12.55
CA ASP A 181 -4.73 0.58 12.94
C ASP A 181 -5.64 1.75 13.35
N GLY A 182 -6.91 1.47 13.63
CA GLY A 182 -7.89 2.42 14.13
C GLY A 182 -8.34 3.52 13.15
N ASN A 183 -9.10 4.48 13.68
CA ASN A 183 -9.71 5.56 12.90
C ASN A 183 -8.68 6.57 12.36
N GLY A 184 -8.72 6.82 11.05
CA GLY A 184 -7.87 7.82 10.38
C GLY A 184 -8.60 9.10 9.95
N GLU A 185 -9.85 9.29 10.38
CA GLU A 185 -10.73 10.40 9.98
C GLU A 185 -11.12 10.37 8.51
N ILE A 186 -10.55 11.23 7.67
CA ILE A 186 -10.91 11.36 6.25
C ILE A 186 -9.71 10.92 5.44
N GLY A 187 -9.94 10.02 4.50
CA GLY A 187 -8.88 9.42 3.70
C GLY A 187 -9.24 8.02 3.27
N GLU A 188 -8.23 7.17 3.17
CA GLU A 188 -8.29 5.80 2.64
C GLU A 188 -7.13 4.94 3.19
N VAL A 189 -7.31 3.63 3.13
CA VAL A 189 -6.43 2.52 3.44
C VAL A 189 -6.29 1.70 2.16
N GLU A 190 -5.06 1.43 1.74
CA GLU A 190 -4.78 0.41 0.72
C GLU A 190 -3.76 -0.56 1.32
N ASP A 191 -4.00 -1.88 1.22
CA ASP A 191 -3.02 -2.91 1.59
C ASP A 191 -2.44 -3.60 0.36
N TYR A 192 -1.19 -4.05 0.46
CA TYR A 192 -0.50 -4.69 -0.65
C TYR A 192 0.31 -5.91 -0.20
N LEU A 193 0.06 -7.06 -0.84
CA LEU A 193 0.99 -8.18 -0.79
C LEU A 193 2.25 -7.87 -1.62
N VAL A 194 3.39 -7.76 -0.94
CA VAL A 194 4.69 -7.49 -1.55
C VAL A 194 5.67 -8.64 -1.30
N THR A 195 6.82 -8.63 -1.98
CA THR A 195 7.87 -9.65 -1.78
C THR A 195 9.24 -9.01 -1.60
N ILE A 196 9.85 -9.27 -0.45
CA ILE A 196 11.24 -8.87 -0.15
C ILE A 196 12.18 -9.94 -0.68
N SER A 197 13.18 -9.53 -1.46
CA SER A 197 14.17 -10.39 -2.10
C SER A 197 15.54 -10.28 -1.43
N ALA A 198 16.30 -11.38 -1.45
CA ALA A 198 17.70 -11.37 -1.05
C ALA A 198 18.55 -10.52 -2.02
N PRO A 199 19.66 -9.91 -1.55
CA PRO A 199 20.60 -9.22 -2.43
C PRO A 199 21.18 -10.18 -3.47
N VAL A 200 21.31 -9.73 -4.71
CA VAL A 200 22.02 -10.50 -5.74
C VAL A 200 23.48 -10.59 -5.32
N PRO A 201 24.06 -11.81 -5.14
CA PRO A 201 25.47 -11.94 -4.81
C PRO A 201 26.32 -11.25 -5.87
N ALA A 202 27.31 -10.46 -5.45
CA ALA A 202 28.28 -9.90 -6.37
C ALA A 202 28.87 -11.04 -7.23
N PRO A 203 29.11 -10.83 -8.55
CA PRO A 203 29.77 -11.84 -9.36
C PRO A 203 31.10 -12.17 -8.68
N VAL A 204 31.27 -13.42 -8.23
CA VAL A 204 32.58 -13.87 -7.77
C VAL A 204 33.51 -13.75 -8.97
N PRO A 205 34.55 -12.89 -8.94
CA PRO A 205 35.53 -12.93 -10.01
C PRO A 205 36.05 -14.36 -10.04
N LEU A 206 36.13 -14.97 -11.23
CA LEU A 206 36.90 -16.20 -11.42
C LEU A 206 38.35 -15.86 -11.07
N ALA A 207 38.68 -15.85 -9.79
CA ALA A 207 40.04 -15.95 -9.33
C ALA A 207 40.47 -17.32 -9.82
N LEU A 208 41.21 -17.28 -10.94
CA LEU A 208 41.96 -18.37 -11.54
C LEU A 208 42.33 -19.34 -10.43
N MET A 209 41.60 -20.46 -10.32
CA MET A 209 42.07 -21.59 -9.53
C MET A 209 43.37 -21.98 -10.22
N GLY A 210 44.47 -21.44 -9.70
CA GLY A 210 45.81 -21.79 -10.09
C GLY A 210 45.95 -23.25 -9.74
N LEU A 211 45.64 -24.12 -10.71
CA LEU A 211 46.15 -25.47 -10.74
C LEU A 211 47.66 -25.30 -10.78
N GLY A 212 48.26 -25.31 -9.59
CA GLY A 212 49.67 -25.59 -9.41
C GLY A 212 49.90 -26.98 -9.97
N LEU A 213 50.23 -27.06 -11.26
CA LEU A 213 50.80 -28.24 -11.87
C LEU A 213 52.21 -28.37 -11.28
N ALA A 214 52.29 -28.97 -10.10
CA ALA A 214 53.53 -29.42 -9.50
C ALA A 214 54.25 -30.33 -10.51
N GLY A 215 55.50 -29.99 -10.80
CA GLY A 215 56.28 -30.59 -11.88
C GLY A 215 56.38 -32.10 -11.81
N ILE A 216 55.94 -32.77 -12.87
CA ILE A 216 56.34 -34.14 -13.16
C ILE A 216 57.68 -34.05 -13.88
N GLY A 217 58.74 -34.43 -13.17
CA GLY A 217 60.10 -34.45 -13.69
C GLY A 217 60.24 -35.31 -14.95
N TYR A 218 60.72 -34.70 -16.03
CA TYR A 218 61.18 -35.42 -17.21
C TYR A 218 62.57 -36.00 -16.94
N GLN A 219 62.63 -37.26 -16.49
CA GLN A 219 63.84 -38.07 -16.54
C GLN A 219 63.72 -39.07 -17.69
N ARG A 220 64.41 -38.85 -18.82
CA ARG A 220 64.76 -39.92 -19.75
C ARG A 220 66.18 -39.77 -20.31
N ARG A 221 67.08 -40.48 -19.63
CA ARG A 221 68.15 -41.39 -20.10
C ARG A 221 69.03 -40.93 -21.28
N LYS A 222 70.31 -40.70 -20.97
CA LYS A 222 71.44 -40.98 -21.86
C LYS A 222 71.33 -42.42 -22.37
N GLN A 223 71.17 -42.62 -23.68
CA GLN A 223 71.55 -43.88 -24.30
C GLN A 223 73.08 -43.89 -24.46
N ILE A 224 73.66 -44.95 -23.91
CA ILE A 224 75.06 -45.35 -24.03
C ILE A 224 75.04 -46.65 -24.82
N ASN A 225 76.11 -46.86 -25.60
CA ASN A 225 76.57 -48.07 -26.33
C ASN A 225 76.35 -47.97 -27.84
N ALA A 226 77.37 -47.75 -28.69
CA ALA A 226 78.69 -48.40 -28.87
C ALA A 226 78.59 -49.81 -29.49
N ALA A 227 78.85 -49.87 -30.81
CA ALA A 227 79.75 -50.80 -31.50
C ALA A 227 79.81 -50.38 -32.98
#